data_AF-A0ABD3WQK6-F1
#
_entry.id   AF-A0ABD3WQK6-F1
#
_cell.length_a   1.000
_cell.length_b   1.000
_cell.length_c   1.000
_cell.angle_alpha   90.00
_cell.angle_beta   90.00
_cell.angle_gamma   90.00
#
_symmetry.space_group_name_H-M   'P 1'
#
loop_
_entity.id
_entity.type
_entity.pdbx_description
1 polymer ?
#
loop_
_entity_poly.entity_id
_entity_poly.type
_entity_poly.pdbx_seq_one_letter_code
_entity_poly.pdbx_strand_id
1 'polypeptide(L)'
;MAKNKLKELVSGNKRRHQEDGFDLDLTYIYPNIIAMGFPAEKLEGVYRNHLDDVIKFLDRKHKDHYRVYNLCSEKCYEPSKFHGRVARFPFEDHNPPQIELIKPFCKDLDKWLSADTRNVGVIHCNNGKGRTGVMICAYMLHRNKFDKVEDALDFYDRTRTRDHKGVTIPSQRRFVHYYGELVKSKRDYQQRPLALAKIKFETIPNLKNKGCCPCFEIYQSKVKLYSSPVYETKKGDRDVVMELENHVMVCGDILIQFFKKQHHRMKKELIFQFWFNTFFVSEKEIVMKPQQNGSGAQLDTRGQDEILTLTFTKSELDKANKDKSHKLYNPNFRVKLYFIYPFVGLRQRSFTDECISDLSASNIKKDLTTTSSFSSLSLRDYPTLNMNSGLPPNQTPNSTNLRTLQRDKPMPRIQGGIIHSCSSEQLTDASDNDAEEDLSDTDTDNEWEGCEVTSL
;
A
#
# COMPACT_ATOMS: atom_id res chain seq x y z
N MET A 1 -15.19 -31.99 13.68
CA MET A 1 -16.14 -30.88 13.87
C MET A 1 -15.50 -29.59 14.38
N ALA A 2 -14.64 -29.61 15.41
CA ALA A 2 -14.03 -28.39 15.97
C ALA A 2 -13.15 -27.58 14.98
N LYS A 3 -12.37 -28.27 14.12
CA LYS A 3 -11.49 -27.63 13.13
C LYS A 3 -12.24 -26.79 12.07
N ASN A 4 -13.43 -27.23 11.66
CA ASN A 4 -14.24 -26.49 10.67
C ASN A 4 -14.85 -25.22 11.28
N LYS A 5 -15.32 -25.29 12.55
CA LYS A 5 -15.82 -24.10 13.26
C LYS A 5 -14.74 -23.00 13.39
N LEU A 6 -13.49 -23.38 13.66
CA LEU A 6 -12.39 -22.42 13.78
C LEU A 6 -12.04 -21.76 12.42
N LYS A 7 -12.07 -22.54 11.34
CA LYS A 7 -11.88 -22.00 9.98
C LYS A 7 -13.02 -21.05 9.58
N GLU A 8 -14.26 -21.39 9.92
CA GLU A 8 -15.44 -20.54 9.68
C GLU A 8 -15.32 -19.19 10.40
N LEU A 9 -14.90 -19.21 11.67
CA LEU A 9 -14.65 -18.00 12.46
C LEU A 9 -13.62 -17.07 11.80
N VAL A 10 -12.49 -17.62 11.32
CA VAL A 10 -11.43 -16.82 10.68
C VAL A 10 -11.80 -16.33 9.29
N SER A 11 -12.63 -17.09 8.56
CA SER A 11 -13.23 -16.57 7.33
C SER A 11 -14.27 -15.48 7.59
N GLY A 12 -14.94 -15.48 8.76
CA GLY A 12 -16.01 -14.54 9.05
C GLY A 12 -17.04 -14.49 7.92
N ASN A 13 -17.33 -13.31 7.40
CA ASN A 13 -18.31 -13.10 6.33
C ASN A 13 -17.82 -13.43 4.91
N LYS A 14 -16.59 -13.94 4.74
CA LYS A 14 -16.03 -14.31 3.43
C LYS A 14 -16.70 -15.57 2.88
N ARG A 15 -16.97 -15.62 1.57
CA ARG A 15 -17.51 -16.82 0.93
C ARG A 15 -16.42 -17.89 0.82
N ARG A 16 -16.70 -19.08 1.35
CA ARG A 16 -15.80 -20.24 1.30
C ARG A 16 -16.15 -21.15 0.13
N HIS A 17 -15.15 -21.82 -0.43
CA HIS A 17 -15.33 -22.91 -1.39
C HIS A 17 -15.48 -24.22 -0.62
N GLN A 18 -16.65 -24.85 -0.73
CA GLN A 18 -17.04 -26.06 0.00
C GLN A 18 -17.54 -27.15 -0.97
N GLU A 19 -16.73 -27.49 -1.98
CA GLU A 19 -17.06 -28.47 -3.01
C GLU A 19 -15.94 -29.51 -3.19
N ASP A 20 -16.27 -30.69 -3.72
CA ASP A 20 -15.33 -31.78 -4.02
C ASP A 20 -14.41 -32.23 -2.86
N GLY A 21 -14.89 -32.06 -1.63
CA GLY A 21 -14.16 -32.40 -0.40
C GLY A 21 -13.17 -31.32 0.06
N PHE A 22 -13.15 -30.15 -0.58
CA PHE A 22 -12.36 -29.00 -0.14
C PHE A 22 -13.21 -28.03 0.70
N ASP A 23 -12.61 -27.46 1.75
CA ASP A 23 -13.18 -26.36 2.53
C ASP A 23 -12.11 -25.26 2.68
N LEU A 24 -12.12 -24.32 1.75
CA LEU A 24 -11.12 -23.27 1.61
C LEU A 24 -11.76 -21.89 1.66
N ASP A 25 -11.12 -20.94 2.34
CA ASP A 25 -11.37 -19.51 2.18
C ASP A 25 -10.85 -19.07 0.81
N LEU A 26 -11.65 -19.34 -0.22
CA LEU A 26 -11.35 -19.18 -1.62
C LEU A 26 -12.66 -18.87 -2.36
N THR A 27 -12.61 -17.90 -3.28
CA THR A 27 -13.76 -17.50 -4.08
C THR A 27 -13.33 -17.21 -5.50
N TYR A 28 -14.05 -17.74 -6.49
CA TYR A 28 -13.93 -17.29 -7.88
C TYR A 28 -14.65 -15.96 -8.01
N ILE A 29 -13.89 -14.89 -8.24
CA ILE A 29 -14.45 -13.58 -8.59
C ILE A 29 -14.91 -13.59 -10.05
N TYR A 30 -14.09 -14.22 -10.91
CA TYR A 30 -14.44 -14.66 -12.25
C TYR A 30 -14.00 -16.10 -12.41
N PRO A 31 -14.46 -16.83 -13.46
CA PRO A 31 -14.01 -18.20 -13.73
C PRO A 31 -12.48 -18.36 -13.75
N ASN A 32 -11.75 -17.33 -14.16
CA ASN A 32 -10.29 -17.30 -14.25
C ASN A 32 -9.60 -16.37 -13.23
N ILE A 33 -10.32 -15.84 -12.25
CA ILE A 33 -9.76 -14.96 -11.20
C ILE A 33 -10.25 -15.44 -9.84
N ILE A 34 -9.32 -15.90 -9.02
CA ILE A 34 -9.58 -16.39 -7.67
C ILE A 34 -9.06 -15.37 -6.64
N ALA A 35 -9.88 -15.07 -5.64
CA ALA A 35 -9.48 -14.41 -4.41
C ALA A 35 -9.43 -15.44 -3.27
N MET A 36 -8.37 -15.46 -2.48
CA MET A 36 -8.27 -16.39 -1.34
C MET A 36 -7.58 -15.76 -0.11
N GLY A 37 -7.78 -16.38 1.05
CA GLY A 37 -6.98 -16.13 2.25
C GLY A 37 -5.58 -16.74 2.15
N PHE A 38 -4.68 -16.37 3.07
CA PHE A 38 -3.28 -16.81 3.05
C PHE A 38 -3.16 -18.34 3.13
N PRO A 39 -2.36 -18.96 2.24
CA PRO A 39 -2.08 -20.40 2.31
C PRO A 39 -1.01 -20.65 3.38
N ALA A 40 -1.46 -21.06 4.57
CA ALA A 40 -0.64 -21.14 5.76
C ALA A 40 0.04 -22.51 5.93
N GLU A 41 1.25 -22.49 6.47
CA GLU A 41 2.00 -23.69 6.87
C GLU A 41 1.75 -24.03 8.34
N LYS A 42 1.94 -25.30 8.70
CA LYS A 42 1.97 -25.77 10.11
C LYS A 42 0.67 -25.44 10.86
N LEU A 43 0.77 -25.11 12.15
CA LEU A 43 -0.38 -24.88 13.04
C LEU A 43 -1.28 -23.71 12.61
N GLU A 44 -0.78 -22.74 11.84
CA GLU A 44 -1.63 -21.68 11.27
C GLU A 44 -2.66 -22.24 10.26
N GLY A 45 -2.37 -23.37 9.62
CA GLY A 45 -3.30 -24.09 8.74
C GLY A 45 -4.45 -24.78 9.46
N VAL A 46 -4.46 -24.78 10.80
CA VAL A 46 -5.59 -25.29 11.60
C VAL A 46 -6.79 -24.34 11.51
N TYR A 47 -6.52 -23.04 11.43
CA TYR A 47 -7.54 -21.99 11.40
C TYR A 47 -7.58 -21.19 10.08
N ARG A 48 -6.56 -21.30 9.22
CA ARG A 48 -6.55 -20.76 7.84
C ARG A 48 -6.63 -21.87 6.78
N ASN A 49 -6.49 -21.49 5.51
CA ASN A 49 -6.24 -22.42 4.42
C ASN A 49 -4.93 -23.15 4.67
N HIS A 50 -4.98 -24.48 4.76
CA HIS A 50 -3.77 -25.28 4.81
C HIS A 50 -3.11 -25.27 3.43
N LEU A 51 -1.81 -24.95 3.37
CA LEU A 51 -1.08 -24.82 2.11
C LEU A 51 -1.24 -26.05 1.20
N ASP A 52 -1.08 -27.25 1.75
CA ASP A 52 -1.22 -28.49 0.99
C ASP A 52 -2.64 -28.69 0.40
N ASP A 53 -3.68 -28.22 1.07
CA ASP A 53 -5.05 -28.31 0.56
C ASP A 53 -5.26 -27.34 -0.60
N VAL A 54 -4.65 -26.15 -0.53
CA VAL A 54 -4.66 -25.17 -1.63
C VAL A 54 -3.91 -25.71 -2.84
N ILE A 55 -2.72 -26.30 -2.64
CA ILE A 55 -1.93 -26.89 -3.73
C ILE A 55 -2.73 -28.03 -4.37
N LYS A 56 -3.26 -28.97 -3.57
CA LYS A 56 -4.09 -30.08 -4.07
C LYS A 56 -5.31 -29.58 -4.86
N PHE A 57 -5.96 -28.54 -4.37
CA PHE A 57 -7.10 -27.93 -5.05
C PHE A 57 -6.69 -27.36 -6.42
N LEU A 58 -5.65 -26.53 -6.45
CA LEU A 58 -5.18 -25.88 -7.68
C LEU A 58 -4.62 -26.88 -8.69
N ASP A 59 -3.85 -27.88 -8.25
CA ASP A 59 -3.32 -28.93 -9.12
C ASP A 59 -4.43 -29.86 -9.64
N ARG A 60 -5.51 -30.08 -8.88
CA ARG A 60 -6.65 -30.89 -9.32
C ARG A 60 -7.56 -30.14 -10.30
N LYS A 61 -7.80 -28.85 -10.08
CA LYS A 61 -8.76 -28.04 -10.86
C LYS A 61 -8.11 -27.31 -12.03
N HIS A 62 -6.88 -26.83 -11.87
CA HIS A 62 -6.18 -25.92 -12.78
C HIS A 62 -4.75 -26.38 -13.07
N LYS A 63 -4.53 -27.69 -13.19
CA LYS A 63 -3.20 -28.27 -13.40
C LYS A 63 -2.42 -27.50 -14.47
N ASP A 64 -1.25 -26.99 -14.10
CA ASP A 64 -0.35 -26.20 -14.97
C ASP A 64 -0.91 -24.88 -15.53
N HIS A 65 -2.13 -24.51 -15.14
CA HIS A 65 -2.87 -23.34 -15.60
C HIS A 65 -3.18 -22.35 -14.48
N TYR A 66 -2.43 -22.33 -13.38
CA TYR A 66 -2.57 -21.28 -12.36
C TYR A 66 -1.26 -20.54 -12.07
N ARG A 67 -1.40 -19.26 -11.71
CA ARG A 67 -0.33 -18.41 -11.18
C ARG A 67 -0.81 -17.70 -9.94
N VAL A 68 0.01 -17.72 -8.89
CA VAL A 68 -0.31 -17.16 -7.57
C VAL A 68 0.31 -15.78 -7.42
N TYR A 69 -0.46 -14.82 -6.89
CA TYR A 69 -0.05 -13.45 -6.64
C TYR A 69 -0.13 -13.19 -5.13
N ASN A 70 1.04 -13.09 -4.49
CA ASN A 70 1.16 -12.80 -3.08
C ASN A 70 1.30 -11.30 -2.84
N LEU A 71 0.30 -10.71 -2.17
CA LEU A 71 0.26 -9.29 -1.83
C LEU A 71 0.84 -8.97 -0.43
N CYS A 72 1.26 -9.98 0.35
CA CYS A 72 1.79 -9.77 1.69
C CYS A 72 3.23 -9.22 1.68
N SER A 73 3.44 -8.08 2.35
CA SER A 73 4.78 -7.62 2.74
C SER A 73 5.34 -8.46 3.89
N GLU A 74 4.46 -8.89 4.78
CA GLU A 74 4.77 -9.49 6.08
C GLU A 74 4.95 -11.01 6.02
N LYS A 75 4.45 -11.68 4.98
CA LYS A 75 4.47 -13.15 4.87
C LYS A 75 4.86 -13.62 3.46
N CYS A 76 5.67 -14.66 3.41
CA CYS A 76 6.04 -15.37 2.19
C CYS A 76 6.13 -16.87 2.42
N TYR A 77 6.24 -17.61 1.33
CA TYR A 77 6.44 -19.05 1.28
C TYR A 77 7.28 -19.37 0.04
N GLU A 78 7.91 -20.54 0.02
CA GLU A 78 8.77 -20.96 -1.07
C GLU A 78 7.98 -21.07 -2.39
N PRO A 79 8.36 -20.35 -3.47
CA PRO A 79 7.66 -20.39 -4.75
C PRO A 79 7.60 -21.78 -5.40
N SER A 80 8.56 -22.64 -5.10
CA SER A 80 8.63 -24.03 -5.59
C SER A 80 7.41 -24.87 -5.19
N LYS A 81 6.73 -24.51 -4.09
CA LYS A 81 5.49 -25.18 -3.65
C LYS A 81 4.32 -25.01 -4.61
N PHE A 82 4.35 -23.96 -5.42
CA PHE A 82 3.40 -23.70 -6.50
C PHE A 82 4.09 -23.81 -7.86
N HIS A 83 5.04 -24.74 -8.00
CA HIS A 83 5.77 -25.03 -9.24
C HIS A 83 6.49 -23.80 -9.82
N GLY A 84 6.94 -22.88 -8.97
CA GLY A 84 7.60 -21.63 -9.37
C GLY A 84 6.66 -20.57 -9.96
N ARG A 85 5.34 -20.82 -9.99
CA ARG A 85 4.33 -19.91 -10.56
C ARG A 85 3.80 -18.90 -9.53
N VAL A 86 4.70 -18.24 -8.80
CA VAL A 86 4.37 -17.21 -7.80
C VAL A 86 4.97 -15.87 -8.19
N ALA A 87 4.15 -14.82 -8.23
CA ALA A 87 4.57 -13.43 -8.35
C ALA A 87 4.27 -12.68 -7.04
N ARG A 88 5.11 -11.70 -6.68
CA ARG A 88 4.94 -10.89 -5.47
C ARG A 88 4.69 -9.43 -5.83
N PHE A 89 3.65 -8.85 -5.23
CA PHE A 89 3.32 -7.43 -5.31
C PHE A 89 2.98 -6.93 -3.90
N PRO A 90 3.98 -6.88 -2.99
CA PRO A 90 3.75 -6.72 -1.57
C PRO A 90 3.36 -5.29 -1.18
N PHE A 91 2.38 -5.15 -0.28
CA PHE A 91 2.11 -3.90 0.43
C PHE A 91 1.48 -4.15 1.80
N GLU A 92 1.66 -3.18 2.70
CA GLU A 92 1.35 -3.29 4.12
C GLU A 92 -0.13 -3.55 4.38
N ASP A 93 -0.40 -4.32 5.43
CA ASP A 93 -1.77 -4.67 5.80
C ASP A 93 -2.58 -3.42 6.18
N HIS A 94 -3.87 -3.41 5.85
CA HIS A 94 -4.78 -2.28 6.05
C HIS A 94 -4.37 -0.94 5.39
N ASN A 95 -3.42 -0.96 4.46
CA ASN A 95 -3.00 0.21 3.68
C ASN A 95 -3.35 0.01 2.18
N PRO A 96 -3.43 1.08 1.38
CA PRO A 96 -3.42 0.96 -0.08
C PRO A 96 -2.02 0.55 -0.58
N PRO A 97 -1.92 -0.03 -1.80
CA PRO A 97 -0.63 -0.21 -2.46
C PRO A 97 -0.06 1.15 -2.89
N GLN A 98 1.24 1.20 -3.18
CA GLN A 98 1.77 2.33 -3.95
C GLN A 98 1.06 2.43 -5.30
N ILE A 99 0.73 3.64 -5.77
CA ILE A 99 -0.03 3.80 -7.02
C ILE A 99 0.71 3.17 -8.22
N GLU A 100 2.04 3.24 -8.21
CA GLU A 100 2.93 2.67 -9.23
C GLU A 100 2.96 1.14 -9.23
N LEU A 101 2.56 0.48 -8.13
CA LEU A 101 2.51 -0.98 -8.03
C LEU A 101 1.32 -1.57 -8.82
N ILE A 102 0.25 -0.79 -9.00
CA ILE A 102 -1.02 -1.27 -9.57
C ILE A 102 -0.89 -1.62 -11.05
N LYS A 103 -0.27 -0.74 -11.87
CA LYS A 103 -0.14 -0.96 -13.32
C LYS A 103 0.72 -2.19 -13.68
N PRO A 104 1.91 -2.40 -13.07
CA PRO A 104 2.70 -3.61 -13.28
C PRO A 104 1.96 -4.89 -12.88
N PHE A 105 1.25 -4.89 -11.75
CA PHE A 105 0.42 -6.03 -11.35
C PHE A 105 -0.63 -6.35 -12.41
N CYS A 106 -1.38 -5.33 -12.88
CA CYS A 106 -2.41 -5.53 -13.89
C CYS A 106 -1.83 -6.09 -15.19
N LYS A 107 -0.64 -5.62 -15.61
CA LYS A 107 0.05 -6.12 -16.81
C LYS A 107 0.54 -7.56 -16.66
N ASP A 108 1.11 -7.94 -15.50
CA ASP A 108 1.55 -9.33 -15.25
C ASP A 108 0.35 -10.29 -15.27
N LEU A 109 -0.73 -9.90 -14.58
CA LEU A 109 -1.98 -10.67 -14.56
C LEU A 109 -2.61 -10.80 -15.94
N ASP A 110 -2.69 -9.70 -16.70
CA ASP A 110 -3.25 -9.73 -18.06
C ASP A 110 -2.43 -10.63 -18.99
N LYS A 111 -1.10 -10.51 -18.91
CA LYS A 111 -0.17 -11.34 -19.71
C LYS A 111 -0.38 -12.83 -19.42
N TRP A 112 -0.50 -13.21 -18.14
CA TRP A 112 -0.75 -14.59 -17.76
C TRP A 112 -2.11 -15.09 -18.26
N LEU A 113 -3.18 -14.35 -17.98
CA LEU A 113 -4.54 -14.75 -18.34
C LEU A 113 -4.79 -14.76 -19.85
N SER A 114 -4.06 -13.94 -20.61
CA SER A 114 -4.17 -13.89 -22.07
C SER A 114 -3.34 -14.96 -22.79
N ALA A 115 -2.43 -15.65 -22.09
CA ALA A 115 -1.56 -16.65 -22.71
C ALA A 115 -2.25 -17.98 -23.02
N ASP A 116 -3.27 -18.36 -22.24
CA ASP A 116 -4.11 -19.54 -22.47
C ASP A 116 -5.49 -19.28 -21.83
N THR A 117 -6.58 -19.66 -22.50
CA THR A 117 -7.94 -19.44 -22.00
C THR A 117 -8.27 -20.23 -20.73
N ARG A 118 -7.48 -21.27 -20.44
CA ARG A 118 -7.58 -22.06 -19.20
C ARG A 118 -6.83 -21.43 -18.04
N ASN A 119 -5.99 -20.43 -18.28
CA ASN A 119 -5.16 -19.83 -17.23
C ASN A 119 -6.01 -19.11 -16.19
N VAL A 120 -5.63 -19.30 -14.92
CA VAL A 120 -6.28 -18.74 -13.74
C VAL A 120 -5.26 -17.94 -12.93
N GLY A 121 -5.66 -16.74 -12.52
CA GLY A 121 -4.90 -15.92 -11.57
C GLY A 121 -5.44 -16.12 -10.16
N VAL A 122 -4.56 -16.44 -9.21
CA VAL A 122 -4.91 -16.67 -7.81
C VAL A 122 -4.31 -15.56 -6.95
N ILE A 123 -5.11 -14.59 -6.54
CA ILE A 123 -4.67 -13.41 -5.80
C ILE A 123 -4.97 -13.59 -4.32
N HIS A 124 -3.99 -13.37 -3.45
CA HIS A 124 -4.20 -13.46 -2.01
C HIS A 124 -3.42 -12.42 -1.21
N CYS A 125 -3.91 -12.15 -0.01
CA CYS A 125 -3.17 -11.46 1.05
C CYS A 125 -3.29 -12.30 2.33
N ASN A 126 -3.34 -11.68 3.51
CA ASN A 126 -3.57 -12.40 4.77
C ASN A 126 -4.99 -13.01 4.82
N ASN A 127 -6.01 -12.17 4.60
CA ASN A 127 -7.42 -12.55 4.72
C ASN A 127 -8.17 -12.57 3.38
N GLY A 128 -7.53 -12.21 2.26
CA GLY A 128 -8.16 -12.20 0.94
C GLY A 128 -9.34 -11.23 0.81
N LYS A 129 -9.30 -10.08 1.48
CA LYS A 129 -10.41 -9.10 1.60
C LYS A 129 -10.01 -7.75 0.98
N GLY A 130 -9.50 -6.80 1.77
CA GLY A 130 -9.19 -5.43 1.32
C GLY A 130 -8.06 -5.35 0.27
N ARG A 131 -6.84 -5.78 0.62
CA ARG A 131 -5.67 -5.75 -0.30
C ARG A 131 -5.95 -6.48 -1.62
N THR A 132 -6.47 -7.70 -1.53
CA THR A 132 -6.88 -8.51 -2.69
C THR A 132 -7.93 -7.80 -3.53
N GLY A 133 -8.93 -7.19 -2.90
CA GLY A 133 -9.98 -6.45 -3.59
C GLY A 133 -9.46 -5.25 -4.35
N VAL A 134 -8.55 -4.46 -3.77
CA VAL A 134 -7.93 -3.31 -4.46
C VAL A 134 -7.31 -3.75 -5.79
N MET A 135 -6.48 -4.80 -5.76
CA MET A 135 -5.75 -5.25 -6.95
C MET A 135 -6.68 -5.89 -7.99
N ILE A 136 -7.68 -6.67 -7.56
CA ILE A 136 -8.67 -7.27 -8.47
C ILE A 136 -9.56 -6.18 -9.10
N CYS A 137 -10.09 -5.24 -8.32
CA CYS A 137 -10.89 -4.13 -8.85
C CYS A 137 -10.10 -3.26 -9.82
N ALA A 138 -8.84 -2.94 -9.50
CA ALA A 138 -7.96 -2.25 -10.42
C ALA A 138 -7.77 -3.02 -11.74
N TYR A 139 -7.60 -4.35 -11.68
CA TYR A 139 -7.48 -5.18 -12.87
C TYR A 139 -8.77 -5.23 -13.71
N MET A 140 -9.94 -5.31 -13.07
CA MET A 140 -11.22 -5.26 -13.76
C MET A 140 -11.39 -3.94 -14.54
N LEU A 141 -11.01 -2.82 -13.93
CA LEU A 141 -10.97 -1.50 -14.59
C LEU A 141 -9.93 -1.47 -15.71
N HIS A 142 -8.72 -2.02 -15.49
CA HIS A 142 -7.65 -2.10 -16.50
C HIS A 142 -8.11 -2.78 -17.79
N ARG A 143 -8.95 -3.82 -17.67
CA ARG A 143 -9.52 -4.58 -18.79
C ARG A 143 -10.86 -4.04 -19.29
N ASN A 144 -11.26 -2.85 -18.84
CA ASN A 144 -12.54 -2.20 -19.15
C ASN A 144 -13.74 -3.15 -18.93
N LYS A 145 -13.71 -3.95 -17.86
CA LYS A 145 -14.84 -4.79 -17.46
C LYS A 145 -15.96 -4.00 -16.79
N PHE A 146 -15.59 -2.85 -16.21
CA PHE A 146 -16.49 -1.88 -15.62
C PHE A 146 -16.05 -0.47 -16.03
N ASP A 147 -17.02 0.39 -16.33
CA ASP A 147 -16.77 1.81 -16.63
C ASP A 147 -16.71 2.67 -15.36
N LYS A 148 -17.45 2.26 -14.32
CA LYS A 148 -17.50 2.93 -13.02
C LYS A 148 -16.72 2.14 -11.98
N VAL A 149 -15.97 2.88 -11.17
CA VAL A 149 -15.17 2.31 -10.07
C VAL A 149 -16.06 1.64 -9.02
N GLU A 150 -17.19 2.25 -8.69
CA GLU A 150 -18.13 1.71 -7.71
C GLU A 150 -18.72 0.36 -8.16
N ASP A 151 -19.04 0.20 -9.45
CA ASP A 151 -19.58 -1.07 -9.96
C ASP A 151 -18.55 -2.20 -9.80
N ALA A 152 -17.25 -1.92 -10.00
CA ALA A 152 -16.18 -2.88 -9.80
C ALA A 152 -16.01 -3.25 -8.32
N LEU A 153 -16.05 -2.26 -7.41
CA LEU A 153 -15.97 -2.47 -5.97
C LEU A 153 -17.17 -3.28 -5.46
N ASP A 154 -18.39 -2.90 -5.85
CA ASP A 154 -19.63 -3.57 -5.45
C ASP A 154 -19.70 -5.01 -5.99
N PHE A 155 -19.23 -5.22 -7.24
CA PHE A 155 -19.12 -6.56 -7.80
C PHE A 155 -18.18 -7.45 -6.98
N TYR A 156 -16.98 -6.95 -6.64
CA TYR A 156 -16.05 -7.70 -5.80
C TYR A 156 -16.63 -7.96 -4.41
N ASP A 157 -17.20 -6.96 -3.77
CA ASP A 157 -17.74 -7.04 -2.41
C ASP A 157 -18.88 -8.06 -2.32
N ARG A 158 -19.83 -8.03 -3.26
CA ARG A 158 -20.93 -9.01 -3.35
C ARG A 158 -20.45 -10.43 -3.62
N THR A 159 -19.41 -10.57 -4.44
CA THR A 159 -18.89 -11.87 -4.85
C THR A 159 -18.03 -12.49 -3.74
N ARG A 160 -17.16 -11.71 -3.10
CA ARG A 160 -16.21 -12.19 -2.08
C ARG A 160 -16.82 -12.37 -0.70
N THR A 161 -17.82 -11.55 -0.34
CA THR A 161 -18.37 -11.50 1.03
C THR A 161 -19.89 -11.65 1.05
N ARG A 162 -20.42 -12.12 2.18
CA ARG A 162 -21.87 -12.30 2.42
C ARG A 162 -22.53 -10.99 2.85
N ASP A 163 -21.82 -10.15 3.58
CA ASP A 163 -22.25 -8.86 4.10
C ASP A 163 -21.97 -7.69 3.13
N HIS A 164 -21.41 -7.98 1.95
CA HIS A 164 -21.05 -7.00 0.93
C HIS A 164 -20.01 -5.97 1.42
N LYS A 165 -19.12 -6.40 2.32
CA LYS A 165 -18.04 -5.59 2.87
C LYS A 165 -16.68 -6.17 2.46
N GLY A 166 -16.28 -6.00 1.20
CA GLY A 166 -14.96 -6.44 0.71
C GLY A 166 -13.90 -5.37 0.94
N VAL A 167 -13.92 -4.30 0.13
CA VAL A 167 -12.98 -3.16 0.27
C VAL A 167 -13.66 -2.02 1.04
N THR A 168 -13.46 -2.01 2.36
CA THR A 168 -14.14 -1.07 3.26
C THR A 168 -13.28 0.12 3.69
N ILE A 169 -11.94 0.00 3.63
CA ILE A 169 -11.03 1.07 4.04
C ILE A 169 -11.06 2.19 3.00
N PRO A 170 -11.42 3.43 3.37
CA PRO A 170 -11.53 4.53 2.40
C PRO A 170 -10.25 4.79 1.61
N SER A 171 -9.08 4.74 2.24
CA SER A 171 -7.80 4.86 1.53
C SER A 171 -7.58 3.77 0.49
N GLN A 172 -8.01 2.53 0.74
CA GLN A 172 -7.94 1.45 -0.25
C GLN A 172 -8.88 1.71 -1.44
N ARG A 173 -10.13 2.10 -1.17
CA ARG A 173 -11.10 2.48 -2.22
C ARG A 173 -10.58 3.63 -3.07
N ARG A 174 -10.05 4.69 -2.44
CA ARG A 174 -9.47 5.85 -3.10
C ARG A 174 -8.40 5.48 -4.13
N PHE A 175 -7.56 4.50 -3.83
CA PHE A 175 -6.52 4.06 -4.78
C PHE A 175 -7.08 3.29 -5.98
N VAL A 176 -8.23 2.63 -5.82
CA VAL A 176 -8.98 2.08 -6.96
C VAL A 176 -9.55 3.23 -7.81
N HIS A 177 -10.06 4.30 -7.19
CA HIS A 177 -10.51 5.50 -7.92
C HIS A 177 -9.38 6.16 -8.70
N TYR A 178 -8.24 6.39 -8.05
CA TYR A 178 -7.05 6.93 -8.70
C TYR A 178 -6.63 6.12 -9.92
N TYR A 179 -6.58 4.80 -9.79
CA TYR A 179 -6.23 3.95 -10.92
C TYR A 179 -7.30 3.96 -12.02
N GLY A 180 -8.59 3.94 -11.64
CA GLY A 180 -9.70 4.08 -12.58
C GLY A 180 -9.63 5.39 -13.37
N GLU A 181 -9.25 6.49 -12.73
CA GLU A 181 -9.03 7.78 -13.40
C GLU A 181 -7.87 7.72 -14.40
N LEU A 182 -6.74 7.11 -14.03
CA LEU A 182 -5.60 6.93 -14.95
C LEU A 182 -6.00 6.10 -16.18
N VAL A 183 -6.74 5.00 -15.98
CA VAL A 183 -7.24 4.16 -17.07
C VAL A 183 -8.20 4.95 -17.97
N LYS A 184 -9.21 5.60 -17.38
CA LYS A 184 -10.25 6.35 -18.11
C LYS A 184 -9.66 7.53 -18.89
N SER A 185 -8.74 8.26 -18.28
CA SER A 185 -8.08 9.42 -18.90
C SER A 185 -6.94 9.02 -19.85
N LYS A 186 -6.56 7.73 -19.90
CA LYS A 186 -5.41 7.21 -20.64
C LYS A 186 -4.11 7.96 -20.33
N ARG A 187 -3.94 8.40 -19.07
CA ARG A 187 -2.76 9.12 -18.61
C ARG A 187 -1.79 8.16 -17.93
N ASP A 188 -0.51 8.43 -18.15
CA ASP A 188 0.53 7.84 -17.33
C ASP A 188 0.67 8.64 -16.03
N TYR A 189 0.85 7.90 -14.93
CA TYR A 189 1.13 8.50 -13.64
C TYR A 189 2.49 9.22 -13.67
N GLN A 190 2.55 10.38 -13.04
CA GLN A 190 3.78 11.12 -12.82
C GLN A 190 3.85 11.61 -11.38
N GLN A 191 5.05 11.61 -10.82
CA GLN A 191 5.29 12.21 -9.51
C GLN A 191 5.10 13.73 -9.59
N ARG A 192 4.30 14.29 -8.65
CA ARG A 192 4.02 15.72 -8.57
C ARG A 192 4.45 16.28 -7.22
N PRO A 193 5.62 16.92 -7.12
CA PRO A 193 6.05 17.58 -5.89
C PRO A 193 5.13 18.74 -5.54
N LEU A 194 4.68 18.79 -4.28
CA LEU A 194 3.87 19.86 -3.70
C LEU A 194 4.44 20.24 -2.33
N ALA A 195 4.20 21.47 -1.90
CA ALA A 195 4.49 21.90 -0.53
C ALA A 195 3.17 22.00 0.24
N LEU A 196 2.99 21.17 1.27
CA LEU A 196 1.83 21.23 2.16
C LEU A 196 2.03 22.40 3.13
N ALA A 197 1.17 23.41 3.02
CA ALA A 197 1.27 24.63 3.81
C ALA A 197 0.41 24.60 5.08
N LYS A 198 -0.79 24.00 4.99
CA LYS A 198 -1.77 24.05 6.06
C LYS A 198 -2.71 22.87 6.04
N ILE A 199 -3.17 22.45 7.21
CA ILE A 199 -4.29 21.51 7.37
C ILE A 199 -5.36 22.17 8.24
N LYS A 200 -6.63 22.04 7.85
CA LYS A 200 -7.77 22.57 8.60
C LYS A 200 -8.75 21.44 8.91
N PHE A 201 -9.21 21.36 10.16
CA PHE A 201 -10.44 20.65 10.49
C PHE A 201 -11.60 21.64 10.48
N GLU A 202 -12.66 21.36 9.75
CA GLU A 202 -13.82 22.27 9.66
C GLU A 202 -14.80 22.15 10.84
N THR A 203 -14.70 21.07 11.62
CA THR A 203 -15.35 20.93 12.93
C THR A 203 -14.40 20.28 13.92
N ILE A 204 -14.63 20.47 15.22
CA ILE A 204 -13.79 19.90 16.28
C ILE A 204 -14.27 18.49 16.68
N PRO A 205 -13.44 17.44 16.60
CA PRO A 205 -13.76 16.13 17.15
C PRO A 205 -14.00 16.16 18.66
N ASN A 206 -15.01 15.45 19.14
CA ASN A 206 -15.35 15.34 20.56
C ASN A 206 -14.57 14.21 21.24
N LEU A 207 -13.26 14.43 21.45
CA LEU A 207 -12.33 13.40 21.95
C LEU A 207 -11.84 13.61 23.39
N LYS A 208 -12.21 14.74 24.00
CA LYS A 208 -12.00 15.12 25.41
C LYS A 208 -13.11 16.08 25.85
N ASN A 209 -14.16 15.62 26.55
CA ASN A 209 -15.18 16.48 27.17
C ASN A 209 -15.52 17.77 26.37
N LYS A 210 -15.81 17.65 25.06
CA LYS A 210 -16.11 18.72 24.09
C LYS A 210 -14.94 19.46 23.41
N GLY A 211 -13.75 18.87 23.34
CA GLY A 211 -12.62 19.33 22.50
C GLY A 211 -11.69 18.21 22.03
N CYS A 212 -10.61 18.56 21.33
CA CYS A 212 -9.51 17.66 20.95
C CYS A 212 -8.13 18.33 21.14
N CYS A 213 -7.08 17.51 21.22
CA CYS A 213 -5.69 17.99 21.22
C CYS A 213 -4.92 17.24 20.13
N PRO A 214 -5.15 17.55 18.84
CA PRO A 214 -4.57 16.82 17.75
C PRO A 214 -3.08 17.13 17.64
N CYS A 215 -2.29 16.10 17.39
CA CYS A 215 -1.02 16.22 16.70
C CYS A 215 -1.03 15.24 15.53
N PHE A 216 -0.14 15.44 14.55
CA PHE A 216 -0.09 14.58 13.38
C PHE A 216 1.33 14.30 12.93
N GLU A 217 1.46 13.22 12.17
CA GLU A 217 2.69 12.86 11.49
C GLU A 217 2.41 12.67 10.00
N ILE A 218 3.35 13.11 9.17
CA ILE A 218 3.31 12.97 7.71
C ILE A 218 4.38 11.97 7.32
N TYR A 219 3.98 10.98 6.53
CA TYR A 219 4.86 9.94 6.01
C TYR A 219 4.78 9.91 4.49
N GLN A 220 5.94 9.69 3.86
CA GLN A 220 6.02 9.32 2.46
C GLN A 220 6.70 7.95 2.40
N SER A 221 6.00 6.96 1.85
CA SER A 221 6.40 5.55 2.01
C SER A 221 6.59 5.18 3.49
N LYS A 222 7.80 4.71 3.89
CA LYS A 222 8.13 4.35 5.28
C LYS A 222 8.88 5.46 6.04
N VAL A 223 9.10 6.62 5.42
CA VAL A 223 9.88 7.72 6.00
C VAL A 223 8.94 8.75 6.60
N LYS A 224 9.15 9.07 7.89
CA LYS A 224 8.47 10.18 8.55
C LYS A 224 9.10 11.50 8.11
N LEU A 225 8.32 12.33 7.41
CA LEU A 225 8.76 13.64 6.94
C LEU A 225 8.56 14.73 7.99
N TYR A 226 7.49 14.61 8.80
CA TYR A 226 7.12 15.65 9.73
C TYR A 226 6.39 15.09 10.95
N SER A 227 6.58 15.73 12.10
CA SER A 227 5.79 15.53 13.31
C SER A 227 5.38 16.91 13.82
N SER A 228 4.07 17.12 13.99
CA SER A 228 3.55 18.40 14.43
C SER A 228 3.70 18.60 15.94
N PRO A 229 3.66 19.86 16.42
CA PRO A 229 3.30 20.13 17.82
C PRO A 229 1.86 19.68 18.10
N VAL A 230 1.47 19.71 19.38
CA VAL A 230 0.07 19.52 19.78
C VAL A 230 -0.67 20.84 19.58
N TYR A 231 -1.80 20.78 18.90
CA TYR A 231 -2.71 21.92 18.76
C TYR A 231 -3.80 21.80 19.83
N GLU A 232 -3.97 22.83 20.65
CA GLU A 232 -5.02 22.85 21.66
C GLU A 232 -6.30 23.46 21.10
N THR A 233 -7.44 22.82 21.38
CA THR A 233 -8.76 23.37 21.07
C THR A 233 -9.53 23.62 22.35
N LYS A 234 -10.31 24.70 22.36
CA LYS A 234 -11.15 25.14 23.48
C LYS A 234 -12.61 24.75 23.23
N LYS A 235 -13.37 24.64 24.32
CA LYS A 235 -14.81 24.42 24.26
C LYS A 235 -15.48 25.60 23.56
N GLY A 236 -16.11 25.34 22.41
CA GLY A 236 -16.77 26.36 21.59
C GLY A 236 -16.04 26.68 20.28
N ASP A 237 -14.81 26.18 20.10
CA ASP A 237 -14.10 26.31 18.84
C ASP A 237 -14.89 25.65 17.71
N ARG A 238 -14.97 26.34 16.56
CA ARG A 238 -15.68 25.86 15.38
C ARG A 238 -14.78 25.02 14.50
N ASP A 239 -13.53 25.43 14.33
CA ASP A 239 -12.53 24.79 13.50
C ASP A 239 -11.15 24.80 14.19
N VAL A 240 -10.21 24.03 13.64
CA VAL A 240 -8.80 24.14 14.03
C VAL A 240 -7.94 24.20 12.78
N VAL A 241 -7.04 25.17 12.76
CA VAL A 241 -6.11 25.42 11.66
C VAL A 241 -4.70 25.10 12.14
N MET A 242 -4.01 24.24 11.39
CA MET A 242 -2.67 23.74 11.69
C MET A 242 -1.73 24.21 10.58
N GLU A 243 -1.02 25.31 10.84
CA GLU A 243 -0.05 25.88 9.90
C GLU A 243 1.30 25.17 10.01
N LEU A 244 1.96 24.95 8.87
CA LEU A 244 3.28 24.34 8.82
C LEU A 244 4.29 25.43 8.46
N GLU A 245 5.00 25.97 9.47
CA GLU A 245 5.87 27.17 9.34
C GLU A 245 6.87 27.08 8.18
N ASN A 246 7.48 25.92 7.96
CA ASN A 246 8.45 25.71 6.88
C ASN A 246 7.85 25.05 5.63
N HIS A 247 6.53 24.87 5.60
CA HIS A 247 5.83 23.95 4.71
C HIS A 247 6.44 22.53 4.74
N VAL A 248 5.73 21.52 4.22
CA VAL A 248 6.28 20.16 4.11
C VAL A 248 6.26 19.72 2.67
N MET A 249 7.44 19.49 2.11
CA MET A 249 7.60 18.95 0.77
C MET A 249 7.10 17.52 0.72
N VAL A 250 6.15 17.25 -0.17
CA VAL A 250 5.54 15.94 -0.36
C VAL A 250 5.46 15.59 -1.84
N CYS A 251 5.60 14.30 -2.17
CA CYS A 251 5.53 13.82 -3.55
C CYS A 251 5.04 12.37 -3.61
N GLY A 252 4.08 12.08 -4.48
CA GLY A 252 3.52 10.74 -4.65
C GLY A 252 2.58 10.36 -3.51
N ASP A 253 2.70 9.12 -3.01
CA ASP A 253 1.82 8.55 -1.99
C ASP A 253 2.19 9.02 -0.57
N ILE A 254 1.26 9.72 0.07
CA ILE A 254 1.43 10.37 1.38
C ILE A 254 0.41 9.84 2.37
N LEU A 255 0.88 9.45 3.54
CA LEU A 255 0.08 9.11 4.70
C LEU A 255 0.12 10.25 5.71
N ILE A 256 -1.05 10.69 6.18
CA ILE A 256 -1.14 11.55 7.35
C ILE A 256 -1.88 10.80 8.46
N GLN A 257 -1.25 10.71 9.62
CA GLN A 257 -1.81 10.10 10.82
C GLN A 257 -2.07 11.17 11.87
N PHE A 258 -3.32 11.25 12.34
CA PHE A 258 -3.70 12.14 13.43
C PHE A 258 -3.81 11.35 14.73
N PHE A 259 -3.29 11.95 15.80
CA PHE A 259 -3.30 11.40 17.14
C PHE A 259 -3.92 12.39 18.13
N LYS A 260 -4.56 11.87 19.18
CA LYS A 260 -4.84 12.64 20.39
C LYS A 260 -3.70 12.44 21.38
N LYS A 261 -3.15 13.54 21.88
CA LYS A 261 -2.17 13.54 22.98
C LYS A 261 -2.79 14.21 24.21
N GLN A 262 -2.69 13.56 25.37
CA GLN A 262 -3.06 14.18 26.64
C GLN A 262 -1.78 14.71 27.31
N HIS A 263 -1.82 15.92 27.87
CA HIS A 263 -0.63 16.60 28.39
C HIS A 263 0.12 15.80 29.48
N HIS A 264 -0.59 14.87 30.12
CA HIS A 264 -0.14 14.03 31.25
C HIS A 264 0.12 12.57 30.84
N ARG A 265 -0.07 12.21 29.56
CA ARG A 265 0.18 10.85 29.05
C ARG A 265 1.31 10.85 28.03
N MET A 266 2.25 9.92 28.22
CA MET A 266 3.35 9.69 27.29
C MET A 266 2.87 9.09 25.96
N LYS A 267 1.82 8.26 25.99
CA LYS A 267 1.27 7.58 24.80
C LYS A 267 0.28 8.50 24.07
N LYS A 268 0.52 8.68 22.77
CA LYS A 268 -0.45 9.27 21.82
C LYS A 268 -1.35 8.16 21.26
N GLU A 269 -2.61 8.46 21.01
CA GLU A 269 -3.58 7.50 20.47
C GLU A 269 -4.03 7.93 19.08
N LEU A 270 -3.96 7.02 18.10
CA LEU A 270 -4.40 7.28 16.72
C LEU A 270 -5.90 7.54 16.68
N ILE A 271 -6.32 8.69 16.14
CA ILE A 271 -7.74 9.06 16.03
C ILE A 271 -8.30 8.74 14.64
N PHE A 272 -7.54 9.06 13.60
CA PHE A 272 -7.81 8.69 12.22
C PHE A 272 -6.55 8.87 11.38
N GLN A 273 -6.57 8.32 10.17
CA GLN A 273 -5.52 8.50 9.18
C GLN A 273 -6.10 8.51 7.78
N PHE A 274 -5.30 8.89 6.79
CA PHE A 274 -5.68 8.77 5.39
C PHE A 274 -4.44 8.80 4.50
N TRP A 275 -4.55 8.11 3.35
CA TRP A 275 -3.55 8.13 2.28
C TRP A 275 -4.04 8.95 1.09
N PHE A 276 -3.21 9.80 0.52
CA PHE A 276 -3.51 10.46 -0.74
C PHE A 276 -2.30 10.43 -1.66
N ASN A 277 -2.50 10.77 -2.92
CA ASN A 277 -1.40 10.89 -3.86
C ASN A 277 -1.38 12.30 -4.45
N THR A 278 -0.21 12.94 -4.45
CA THR A 278 -0.06 14.35 -4.86
C THR A 278 -0.41 14.62 -6.32
N PHE A 279 -0.35 13.61 -7.20
CA PHE A 279 -0.76 13.74 -8.60
C PHE A 279 -2.22 14.16 -8.75
N PHE A 280 -3.10 13.61 -7.91
CA PHE A 280 -4.55 13.79 -7.99
C PHE A 280 -5.07 15.03 -7.25
N VAL A 281 -4.18 15.80 -6.61
CA VAL A 281 -4.53 17.07 -5.96
C VAL A 281 -4.86 18.11 -7.04
N SER A 282 -6.13 18.44 -7.23
CA SER A 282 -6.57 19.21 -8.40
C SER A 282 -7.61 20.31 -8.11
N GLU A 283 -8.18 20.39 -6.91
CA GLU A 283 -9.09 21.49 -6.56
C GLU A 283 -8.29 22.79 -6.47
N LYS A 284 -8.70 23.80 -7.23
CA LYS A 284 -8.13 25.15 -7.19
C LYS A 284 -9.07 26.05 -6.40
N GLU A 285 -8.57 26.70 -5.36
CA GLU A 285 -9.26 27.84 -4.77
C GLU A 285 -8.55 29.14 -5.17
N ILE A 286 -9.31 30.05 -5.77
CA ILE A 286 -8.85 31.41 -6.06
C ILE A 286 -9.00 32.21 -4.78
N VAL A 287 -7.90 32.50 -4.08
CA VAL A 287 -7.93 33.39 -2.92
C VAL A 287 -8.01 34.82 -3.40
N MET A 288 -9.21 35.41 -3.33
CA MET A 288 -9.39 36.85 -3.50
C MET A 288 -8.81 37.57 -2.28
N LYS A 289 -7.67 38.27 -2.46
CA LYS A 289 -7.14 39.17 -1.43
C LYS A 289 -8.08 40.39 -1.29
N PRO A 290 -8.42 40.85 -0.06
CA PRO A 290 -9.17 42.08 0.11
C PRO A 290 -8.37 43.27 -0.46
N GLN A 291 -8.96 43.97 -1.42
CA GLN A 291 -8.39 45.17 -2.01
C GLN A 291 -8.40 46.28 -0.94
N GLN A 292 -7.24 46.81 -0.57
CA GLN A 292 -7.20 48.08 0.16
C GLN A 292 -7.58 49.19 -0.81
N ASN A 293 -8.56 50.00 -0.40
CA ASN A 293 -9.15 51.08 -1.20
C ASN A 293 -8.08 52.05 -1.74
N GLY A 294 -7.98 52.15 -3.06
CA GLY A 294 -7.23 53.17 -3.77
C GLY A 294 -7.62 53.14 -5.24
N SER A 295 -8.19 54.24 -5.71
CA SER A 295 -8.82 54.45 -7.02
C SER A 295 -8.06 53.88 -8.23
N GLY A 296 -8.79 53.12 -9.06
CA GLY A 296 -8.52 52.91 -10.48
C GLY A 296 -7.28 52.08 -10.82
N ALA A 297 -7.43 50.76 -10.92
CA ALA A 297 -6.46 49.92 -11.64
C ALA A 297 -7.13 48.65 -12.19
N GLN A 298 -6.74 48.30 -13.41
CA GLN A 298 -6.99 47.02 -14.08
C GLN A 298 -6.82 45.84 -13.11
N LEU A 299 -7.68 44.81 -13.28
CA LEU A 299 -7.58 43.54 -12.60
C LEU A 299 -6.24 42.86 -12.98
N ASP A 300 -5.16 43.18 -12.27
CA ASP A 300 -3.88 42.51 -12.45
C ASP A 300 -3.95 41.13 -11.79
N THR A 301 -4.23 40.11 -12.61
CA THR A 301 -4.26 38.70 -12.20
C THR A 301 -2.86 38.08 -12.07
N ARG A 302 -1.80 38.86 -12.26
CA ARG A 302 -0.40 38.43 -12.20
C ARG A 302 0.11 38.48 -10.76
N GLY A 303 -0.11 37.40 -10.00
CA GLY A 303 0.54 37.23 -8.69
C GLY A 303 -0.30 36.56 -7.59
N GLN A 304 -1.40 35.88 -7.93
CA GLN A 304 -2.05 35.00 -6.97
C GLN A 304 -1.28 33.69 -6.91
N ASP A 305 -0.71 33.37 -5.74
CA ASP A 305 -0.19 32.03 -5.47
C ASP A 305 -1.34 31.04 -5.68
N GLU A 306 -1.25 30.20 -6.71
CA GLU A 306 -2.25 29.15 -6.93
C GLU A 306 -2.20 28.19 -5.74
N ILE A 307 -3.21 28.27 -4.86
CA ILE A 307 -3.39 27.33 -3.77
C ILE A 307 -4.22 26.16 -4.29
N LEU A 308 -3.66 24.97 -4.17
CA LEU A 308 -4.37 23.73 -4.42
C LEU A 308 -4.95 23.22 -3.12
N THR A 309 -6.15 22.68 -3.16
CA THR A 309 -6.79 22.08 -1.99
C THR A 309 -7.10 20.61 -2.21
N LEU A 310 -7.21 19.89 -1.10
CA LEU A 310 -7.77 18.55 -1.07
C LEU A 310 -8.62 18.41 0.20
N THR A 311 -9.88 18.05 0.05
CA THR A 311 -10.80 17.95 1.18
C THR A 311 -11.26 16.51 1.37
N PHE A 312 -11.12 15.98 2.58
CA PHE A 312 -11.66 14.68 2.98
C PHE A 312 -12.85 14.84 3.91
N THR A 313 -13.97 14.22 3.57
CA THR A 313 -15.11 14.07 4.47
C THR A 313 -14.86 12.99 5.51
N LYS A 314 -15.64 12.96 6.59
CA LYS A 314 -15.57 11.91 7.62
C LYS A 314 -15.59 10.49 7.04
N SER A 315 -16.41 10.23 6.02
CA SER A 315 -16.51 8.93 5.35
C SER A 315 -15.24 8.52 4.61
N GLU A 316 -14.38 9.47 4.27
CA GLU A 316 -13.13 9.25 3.53
C GLU A 316 -11.91 9.08 4.44
N LEU A 317 -12.09 9.18 5.75
CA LEU A 317 -11.02 9.03 6.73
C LEU A 317 -10.99 7.62 7.30
N ASP A 318 -9.82 6.99 7.30
CA ASP A 318 -9.64 5.67 7.90
C ASP A 318 -9.85 5.78 9.42
N LYS A 319 -10.55 4.82 10.02
CA LYS A 319 -11.03 4.81 11.42
C LYS A 319 -12.20 5.78 11.69
N ALA A 320 -12.13 7.06 11.32
CA ALA A 320 -13.22 8.00 11.59
C ALA A 320 -14.52 7.66 10.85
N ASN A 321 -14.45 7.04 9.66
CA ASN A 321 -15.63 6.57 8.94
C ASN A 321 -16.47 5.53 9.70
N LYS A 322 -15.88 4.85 10.70
CA LYS A 322 -16.54 3.81 11.50
C LYS A 322 -17.46 4.40 12.57
N ASP A 323 -17.31 5.67 12.95
CA ASP A 323 -18.22 6.34 13.88
C ASP A 323 -19.55 6.66 13.18
N LYS A 324 -20.41 5.65 13.03
CA LYS A 324 -21.76 5.80 12.45
C LYS A 324 -22.72 6.53 13.39
N SER A 325 -22.43 6.50 14.69
CA SER A 325 -23.24 7.16 15.73
C SER A 325 -22.99 8.67 15.84
N HIS A 326 -21.94 9.18 15.20
CA HIS A 326 -21.52 10.58 15.27
C HIS A 326 -21.20 11.07 16.69
N LYS A 327 -20.82 10.15 17.58
CA LYS A 327 -20.47 10.46 18.97
C LYS A 327 -19.13 11.19 19.08
N LEU A 328 -18.17 10.83 18.21
CA LEU A 328 -16.80 11.36 18.22
C LEU A 328 -16.60 12.43 17.15
N TYR A 329 -17.20 12.26 15.97
CA TYR A 329 -17.04 13.16 14.84
C TYR A 329 -18.40 13.67 14.35
N ASN A 330 -18.49 14.98 14.18
CA ASN A 330 -19.64 15.62 13.54
C ASN A 330 -19.88 14.98 12.15
N PRO A 331 -21.14 14.76 11.71
CA PRO A 331 -21.44 14.29 10.35
C PRO A 331 -20.75 15.10 9.24
N ASN A 332 -20.62 16.41 9.44
CA ASN A 332 -19.99 17.36 8.53
C ASN A 332 -18.49 17.55 8.81
N PHE A 333 -17.86 16.66 9.59
CA PHE A 333 -16.42 16.72 9.81
C PHE A 333 -15.66 16.57 8.49
N ARG A 334 -14.79 17.55 8.21
CA ARG A 334 -13.92 17.58 7.04
C ARG A 334 -12.50 17.95 7.44
N VAL A 335 -11.55 17.38 6.73
CA VAL A 335 -10.12 17.71 6.81
C VAL A 335 -9.70 18.27 5.46
N LYS A 336 -9.28 19.53 5.45
CA LYS A 336 -8.87 20.24 4.23
C LYS A 336 -7.38 20.53 4.27
N LEU A 337 -6.68 20.11 3.23
CA LEU A 337 -5.26 20.30 3.02
C LEU A 337 -5.05 21.43 2.01
N TYR A 338 -4.05 22.27 2.24
CA TYR A 338 -3.70 23.39 1.37
C TYR A 338 -2.25 23.22 0.91
N PHE A 339 -2.06 23.20 -0.41
CA PHE A 339 -0.77 23.02 -1.04
C PHE A 339 -0.42 24.22 -1.89
N ILE A 340 0.87 24.49 -2.00
CA ILE A 340 1.43 25.43 -2.96
C ILE A 340 2.43 24.70 -3.86
N TYR A 341 2.66 25.22 -5.06
CA TYR A 341 3.75 24.72 -5.89
C TYR A 341 5.10 25.16 -5.31
N PRO A 342 6.09 24.26 -5.21
CA PRO A 342 7.39 24.60 -4.64
C PRO A 342 8.21 25.62 -5.45
N PHE A 343 7.81 25.94 -6.68
CA PHE A 343 8.61 26.73 -7.64
C PHE A 343 7.94 28.01 -8.14
N VAL A 344 6.95 28.57 -7.43
CA VAL A 344 6.29 29.82 -7.87
C VAL A 344 7.26 31.03 -7.93
N GLY A 345 8.45 30.94 -7.32
CA GLY A 345 9.53 31.94 -7.42
C GLY A 345 10.53 31.78 -8.58
N LEU A 346 10.41 30.74 -9.42
CA LEU A 346 11.26 30.55 -10.60
C LEU A 346 10.39 30.20 -11.80
N ARG A 347 9.74 31.20 -12.41
CA ARG A 347 9.20 31.06 -13.77
C ARG A 347 10.02 31.87 -14.77
N GLN A 348 10.52 31.12 -15.75
CA GLN A 348 10.88 31.52 -17.13
C GLN A 348 12.13 32.39 -17.34
N ARG A 349 13.29 31.73 -17.46
CA ARG A 349 13.90 31.74 -18.80
C ARG A 349 13.34 30.52 -19.53
N SER A 350 12.61 30.79 -20.59
CA SER A 350 12.16 29.79 -21.54
C SER A 350 13.36 28.93 -21.99
N PHE A 351 13.28 27.63 -21.77
CA PHE A 351 13.93 26.69 -22.68
C PHE A 351 13.07 26.64 -23.94
N THR A 352 13.21 27.67 -24.76
CA THR A 352 12.91 27.63 -26.19
C THR A 352 14.25 27.78 -26.89
N ASP A 353 14.46 26.99 -27.93
CA ASP A 353 15.69 26.83 -28.72
C ASP A 353 16.31 28.13 -29.26
N GLU A 354 16.95 28.93 -28.42
CA GLU A 354 17.82 30.04 -28.82
C GLU A 354 19.03 30.17 -27.88
N CYS A 355 19.97 29.24 -28.02
CA CYS A 355 21.38 29.45 -27.69
C CYS A 355 22.25 28.44 -28.43
N ILE A 356 22.04 28.31 -29.74
CA ILE A 356 23.03 27.76 -30.68
C ILE A 356 23.04 28.69 -31.91
N SER A 357 23.58 29.90 -31.75
CA SER A 357 24.01 30.71 -32.90
C SER A 357 25.07 31.76 -32.57
N ASP A 358 25.29 32.14 -31.31
CA ASP A 358 26.13 33.32 -31.01
C ASP A 358 27.46 32.99 -30.30
N LEU A 359 28.12 31.89 -30.68
CA LEU A 359 29.52 31.62 -30.29
C LEU A 359 30.46 31.37 -31.49
N SER A 360 30.02 31.68 -32.72
CA SER A 360 30.87 31.60 -33.92
C SER A 360 31.38 32.96 -34.42
N ALA A 361 31.58 33.94 -33.53
CA ALA A 361 32.34 35.14 -33.88
C ALA A 361 32.89 35.88 -32.64
N SER A 362 34.09 35.53 -32.20
CA SER A 362 35.18 36.51 -31.96
C SER A 362 36.38 35.88 -31.26
N ASN A 363 37.53 36.13 -31.87
CA ASN A 363 38.87 35.74 -31.43
C ASN A 363 39.23 36.36 -30.08
N ILE A 364 39.65 35.56 -29.08
CA ILE A 364 40.79 35.90 -28.23
C ILE A 364 41.58 34.62 -27.89
N LYS A 365 42.80 34.54 -28.43
CA LYS A 365 43.87 33.65 -27.96
C LYS A 365 44.36 34.14 -26.58
N LYS A 366 44.54 33.22 -25.62
CA LYS A 366 45.84 32.93 -24.95
C LYS A 366 45.65 32.09 -23.67
N ASP A 367 46.32 30.94 -23.69
CA ASP A 367 47.18 30.39 -22.66
C ASP A 367 46.68 29.89 -21.28
N LEU A 368 46.91 28.57 -21.14
CA LEU A 368 47.48 27.81 -20.02
C LEU A 368 46.58 27.26 -18.89
N THR A 369 46.47 25.91 -18.92
CA THR A 369 46.66 24.93 -17.82
C THR A 369 45.90 25.21 -16.52
N THR A 370 45.05 24.32 -15.98
CA THR A 370 45.44 23.09 -15.27
C THR A 370 44.16 22.33 -14.86
N THR A 371 44.30 21.02 -14.74
CA THR A 371 43.33 19.95 -14.39
C THR A 371 42.40 20.19 -13.19
N SER A 372 41.14 19.74 -13.30
CA SER A 372 40.61 18.60 -12.51
C SER A 372 39.16 18.28 -12.89
N SER A 373 38.96 17.03 -13.30
CA SER A 373 37.74 16.35 -13.73
C SER A 373 36.79 15.98 -12.60
N PHE A 374 35.48 16.18 -12.81
CA PHE A 374 34.42 15.31 -12.28
C PHE A 374 33.26 15.27 -13.29
N SER A 375 33.25 14.24 -14.14
CA SER A 375 32.14 13.93 -15.05
C SER A 375 31.22 12.89 -14.43
N SER A 376 29.94 13.22 -14.37
CA SER A 376 28.82 12.33 -14.07
C SER A 376 28.72 11.20 -15.10
N LEU A 377 28.77 9.95 -14.65
CA LEU A 377 28.45 8.78 -15.45
C LEU A 377 27.01 8.33 -15.19
N SER A 378 26.30 8.14 -16.30
CA SER A 378 24.94 7.64 -16.41
C SER A 378 24.82 6.19 -15.92
N LEU A 379 23.80 5.89 -15.12
CA LEU A 379 23.35 4.51 -14.86
C LEU A 379 22.55 3.98 -16.06
N ARG A 380 23.24 3.33 -16.99
CA ARG A 380 22.74 2.14 -17.68
C ARG A 380 23.72 1.04 -17.31
N ASP A 381 23.21 -0.05 -16.74
CA ASP A 381 23.71 -1.43 -16.87
C ASP A 381 23.16 -2.28 -15.71
N TYR A 382 22.15 -3.10 -16.01
CA TYR A 382 21.96 -4.37 -15.33
C TYR A 382 21.75 -5.47 -16.39
N PRO A 383 22.33 -6.67 -16.21
CA PRO A 383 22.51 -7.64 -17.30
C PRO A 383 21.24 -8.44 -17.58
N THR A 384 20.91 -8.57 -18.86
CA THR A 384 19.95 -9.55 -19.38
C THR A 384 20.62 -10.91 -19.57
N LEU A 385 20.18 -11.91 -18.81
CA LEU A 385 20.53 -13.32 -19.06
C LEU A 385 19.72 -13.84 -20.25
N ASN A 386 20.44 -14.10 -21.35
CA ASN A 386 19.93 -14.67 -22.58
C ASN A 386 20.10 -16.21 -22.50
N MET A 387 19.01 -16.96 -22.62
CA MET A 387 19.03 -18.42 -22.74
C MET A 387 18.49 -18.79 -24.12
N ASN A 388 19.39 -19.23 -25.00
CA ASN A 388 19.01 -20.07 -26.13
C ASN A 388 20.16 -21.01 -26.54
N SER A 389 19.84 -22.31 -26.47
CA SER A 389 20.17 -23.40 -27.38
C SER A 389 21.60 -23.55 -27.94
N GLY A 390 22.24 -24.68 -27.60
CA GLY A 390 23.36 -25.25 -28.36
C GLY A 390 23.73 -26.66 -27.87
N LEU A 391 23.26 -27.69 -28.57
CA LEU A 391 23.75 -29.08 -28.48
C LEU A 391 25.19 -29.19 -28.99
N PRO A 392 25.98 -30.15 -28.47
CA PRO A 392 26.85 -30.95 -29.35
C PRO A 392 26.83 -32.46 -29.01
N PRO A 393 27.46 -33.32 -29.85
CA PRO A 393 26.90 -34.62 -30.21
C PRO A 393 27.48 -35.85 -29.49
N ASN A 394 26.73 -36.94 -29.66
CA ASN A 394 27.02 -38.34 -29.36
C ASN A 394 28.36 -38.84 -29.95
N GLN A 395 29.24 -39.41 -29.13
CA GLN A 395 30.17 -40.51 -29.50
C GLN A 395 30.48 -41.40 -28.28
N THR A 396 30.15 -42.68 -28.38
CA THR A 396 30.73 -43.84 -27.68
C THR A 396 31.35 -44.72 -28.78
N PRO A 397 32.39 -45.57 -28.55
CA PRO A 397 32.28 -46.72 -27.63
C PRO A 397 33.58 -47.26 -26.97
N ASN A 398 33.38 -48.32 -26.16
CA ASN A 398 34.29 -49.41 -25.76
C ASN A 398 35.02 -49.39 -24.39
N SER A 399 34.40 -50.15 -23.47
CA SER A 399 34.88 -51.36 -22.78
C SER A 399 36.09 -51.35 -21.81
N THR A 400 35.80 -52.02 -20.68
CA THR A 400 36.61 -52.98 -19.89
C THR A 400 37.51 -52.53 -18.73
N ASN A 401 37.17 -53.10 -17.56
CA ASN A 401 38.01 -53.76 -16.54
C ASN A 401 38.36 -53.07 -15.20
N LEU A 402 37.68 -53.59 -14.17
CA LEU A 402 38.20 -54.26 -12.94
C LEU A 402 38.90 -53.49 -11.78
N ARG A 403 38.43 -53.88 -10.58
CA ARG A 403 39.08 -54.08 -9.26
C ARG A 403 38.92 -53.04 -8.14
N THR A 404 38.01 -53.40 -7.23
CA THR A 404 38.17 -53.57 -5.76
C THR A 404 39.42 -53.03 -5.06
N LEU A 405 39.22 -52.33 -3.92
CA LEU A 405 39.85 -52.63 -2.61
C LEU A 405 39.16 -51.87 -1.45
N GLN A 406 39.26 -52.46 -0.25
CA GLN A 406 38.52 -52.23 1.00
C GLN A 406 39.22 -51.26 1.99
N ARG A 407 38.43 -50.71 2.95
CA ARG A 407 38.70 -50.43 4.40
C ARG A 407 39.90 -49.51 4.75
N ASP A 408 39.85 -48.52 5.66
CA ASP A 408 39.43 -48.48 7.08
C ASP A 408 39.19 -47.01 7.61
N LYS A 409 38.59 -46.90 8.82
CA LYS A 409 38.18 -45.72 9.65
C LYS A 409 39.39 -44.94 10.29
N PRO A 410 39.24 -43.96 11.24
CA PRO A 410 38.17 -42.99 11.62
C PRO A 410 38.65 -41.50 11.77
N MET A 411 37.67 -40.62 12.09
CA MET A 411 37.67 -39.19 12.53
C MET A 411 38.83 -38.65 13.43
N PRO A 412 39.00 -37.31 13.43
CA PRO A 412 38.65 -36.54 14.64
C PRO A 412 37.83 -35.24 14.39
N ARG A 413 37.11 -34.85 15.46
CA ARG A 413 36.31 -33.62 15.66
C ARG A 413 37.15 -32.33 15.73
N ILE A 414 36.53 -31.19 15.39
CA ILE A 414 36.42 -29.89 16.13
C ILE A 414 35.76 -28.89 15.14
N GLN A 415 34.48 -28.49 15.29
CA GLN A 415 33.89 -27.41 16.10
C GLN A 415 34.02 -26.00 15.46
N GLY A 416 32.87 -25.34 15.26
CA GLY A 416 32.77 -23.90 14.97
C GLY A 416 31.75 -23.54 13.89
N GLY A 417 30.47 -23.42 14.26
CA GLY A 417 29.43 -22.82 13.43
C GLY A 417 28.91 -21.52 14.04
N ILE A 418 28.33 -20.64 13.21
CA ILE A 418 27.34 -19.63 13.65
C ILE A 418 26.26 -19.53 12.56
N ILE A 419 25.07 -20.02 12.90
CA ILE A 419 23.79 -19.76 12.23
C ILE A 419 23.06 -18.79 13.16
N HIS A 420 22.69 -17.61 12.68
CA HIS A 420 21.90 -16.65 13.46
C HIS A 420 20.43 -17.08 13.52
N SER A 421 20.06 -17.76 14.60
CA SER A 421 18.69 -17.93 15.07
C SER A 421 18.26 -16.75 15.94
N CYS A 422 17.04 -16.27 15.73
CA CYS A 422 16.36 -15.27 16.54
C CYS A 422 16.08 -15.84 17.95
N SER A 423 16.68 -15.24 18.98
CA SER A 423 16.50 -15.61 20.39
C SER A 423 15.73 -14.53 21.15
N SER A 424 14.67 -14.95 21.83
CA SER A 424 13.82 -14.20 22.75
C SER A 424 14.37 -14.29 24.18
N GLU A 425 14.46 -13.16 24.87
CA GLU A 425 14.88 -13.06 26.29
C GLU A 425 13.67 -13.14 27.24
N GLN A 426 13.89 -13.78 28.39
CA GLN A 426 12.96 -13.95 29.52
C GLN A 426 13.01 -12.74 30.45
N LEU A 427 11.86 -12.28 30.96
CA LEU A 427 11.73 -11.45 32.17
C LEU A 427 10.48 -11.85 32.96
N THR A 428 10.56 -11.68 34.27
CA THR A 428 9.82 -12.32 35.36
C THR A 428 8.49 -11.67 35.76
N ASP A 429 7.63 -12.47 36.39
CA ASP A 429 6.31 -12.19 36.97
C ASP A 429 6.23 -11.03 37.99
N ALA A 430 5.09 -10.34 37.98
CA ALA A 430 4.40 -9.84 39.18
C ALA A 430 2.88 -9.73 38.93
N SER A 431 2.12 -10.34 39.82
CA SER A 431 0.66 -10.38 39.90
C SER A 431 0.03 -9.04 40.28
N ASP A 432 -1.20 -8.77 39.83
CA ASP A 432 -2.29 -8.32 40.71
C ASP A 432 -3.66 -8.44 40.02
N ASN A 433 -4.62 -8.97 40.77
CA ASN A 433 -6.04 -9.11 40.44
C ASN A 433 -6.75 -7.75 40.55
N ASP A 434 -7.80 -7.52 39.75
CA ASP A 434 -9.14 -7.22 40.30
C ASP A 434 -10.22 -7.08 39.21
N ALA A 435 -11.25 -7.92 39.40
CA ALA A 435 -12.69 -7.76 39.24
C ALA A 435 -13.34 -7.16 37.97
N GLU A 436 -14.27 -7.97 37.46
CA GLU A 436 -15.29 -7.74 36.44
C GLU A 436 -16.26 -6.59 36.75
N GLU A 437 -16.81 -5.97 35.70
CA GLU A 437 -18.25 -5.72 35.63
C GLU A 437 -18.71 -5.66 34.16
N ASP A 438 -19.84 -6.33 33.94
CA ASP A 438 -20.40 -6.83 32.70
C ASP A 438 -21.51 -5.88 32.20
N LEU A 439 -21.47 -5.38 30.97
CA LEU A 439 -22.65 -4.83 30.27
C LEU A 439 -22.54 -4.99 28.75
N SER A 440 -23.62 -5.56 28.22
CA SER A 440 -23.86 -6.11 26.89
C SER A 440 -24.06 -5.09 25.76
N ASP A 441 -23.98 -5.61 24.54
CA ASP A 441 -24.44 -5.07 23.26
C ASP A 441 -23.59 -4.00 22.57
N THR A 442 -22.78 -4.43 21.60
CA THR A 442 -22.91 -4.03 20.18
C THR A 442 -21.88 -4.78 19.33
N ASP A 443 -22.35 -5.42 18.26
CA ASP A 443 -21.54 -5.94 17.15
C ASP A 443 -20.48 -4.91 16.74
N THR A 444 -19.23 -5.18 17.10
CA THR A 444 -18.08 -4.37 16.72
C THR A 444 -17.12 -5.25 15.93
N ASP A 445 -17.02 -4.95 14.63
CA ASP A 445 -15.92 -5.34 13.75
C ASP A 445 -14.61 -4.74 14.31
N ASN A 446 -14.09 -5.34 15.40
CA ASN A 446 -12.79 -5.08 16.01
C ASN A 446 -11.69 -5.73 15.14
N GLU A 447 -11.57 -5.29 13.89
CA GLU A 447 -10.43 -5.65 13.01
C GLU A 447 -9.16 -4.80 13.31
N TRP A 448 -9.05 -4.18 14.50
CA TRP A 448 -7.89 -3.34 14.88
C TRP A 448 -7.23 -3.68 16.23
N GLU A 449 -7.74 -4.66 16.97
CA GLU A 449 -7.09 -5.19 18.17
C GLU A 449 -6.85 -6.70 17.95
N GLY A 450 -5.61 -7.08 17.71
CA GLY A 450 -5.27 -8.49 17.46
C GLY A 450 -3.94 -8.73 16.75
N CYS A 451 -2.86 -8.09 17.22
CA CYS A 451 -1.49 -8.57 17.04
C CYS A 451 -0.65 -8.15 18.26
N GLU A 452 -1.11 -8.53 19.45
CA GLU A 452 -0.21 -8.95 20.51
C GLU A 452 -0.39 -10.47 20.64
N VAL A 453 0.70 -11.18 20.45
CA VAL A 453 0.75 -12.64 20.50
C VAL A 453 0.55 -13.02 21.97
N THR A 454 -0.63 -13.56 22.30
CA THR A 454 -0.79 -14.36 23.51
C THR A 454 -0.01 -15.66 23.30
N SER A 455 1.11 -15.79 24.01
CA SER A 455 1.73 -17.08 24.30
C SER A 455 1.36 -17.49 25.72
N LEU A 456 0.31 -18.30 25.82
CA LEU A 456 0.28 -19.58 26.53
C LEU A 456 -0.94 -20.37 26.03
#